data_AF-A0A6G3WNR6-F1
#
_entry.id   AF-A0A6G3WNR6-F1
#
_cell.length_a   1.000
_cell.length_b   1.000
_cell.length_c   1.000
_cell.angle_alpha   90.00
_cell.angle_beta   90.00
_cell.angle_gamma   90.00
#
_symmetry.space_group_name_H-M   'P 1'
#
loop_
_entity.id
_entity.type
_entity.pdbx_description
1 polymer ?
#
loop_
_entity_poly.entity_id
_entity_poly.type
_entity_poly.pdbx_seq_one_letter_code
_entity_poly.pdbx_strand_id
1 'polypeptide(L)'
;RRLKGRLGEAEAALEASRRAAREGRSVEDMRLRLLLDTVLDAASGLRRELALPPATTHPADTVDAVEPGRMSPKDIAARALSETDPALLDQLLALPQAHLIVDGYNVTKTGYPQMPLEKQRLRLLGGLSVLAAQTGAEMTCVFDGA
;
A
#
# COMPACT_ATOMS: atom_id res chain seq x y z
N ARG A 1 -11.64 28.52 52.03
CA ARG A 1 -12.18 27.14 52.16
C ARG A 1 -13.07 26.75 50.96
N ARG A 2 -14.05 27.58 50.57
CA ARG A 2 -14.93 27.33 49.40
C ARG A 2 -14.22 27.15 48.05
N LEU A 3 -13.16 27.92 47.79
CA LEU A 3 -12.35 27.79 46.57
C LEU A 3 -11.58 26.46 46.48
N LYS A 4 -11.07 25.95 47.61
CA LYS A 4 -10.40 24.64 47.66
C LYS A 4 -11.38 23.49 47.43
N GLY A 5 -12.62 23.61 47.92
CA GLY A 5 -13.70 22.64 47.63
C GLY A 5 -14.05 22.60 46.14
N ARG A 6 -14.24 23.76 45.51
CA ARG A 6 -14.52 23.84 44.06
C ARG A 6 -13.39 23.30 43.18
N LEU A 7 -12.14 23.46 43.61
CA LEU A 7 -10.98 22.89 42.91
C LEU A 7 -11.01 21.35 42.98
N GLY A 8 -11.23 20.78 44.16
CA GLY A 8 -11.32 19.33 44.33
C GLY A 8 -12.49 18.70 43.57
N GLU A 9 -13.64 19.38 43.52
CA GLU A 9 -14.79 18.96 42.71
C GLU A 9 -14.46 18.96 41.20
N ALA A 10 -13.77 20.00 40.71
CA ALA A 10 -13.36 20.09 39.30
C ALA A 10 -12.32 19.04 38.93
N GLU A 11 -11.35 18.76 39.81
CA GLU A 11 -10.35 17.71 39.63
C GLU A 11 -11.00 16.32 39.58
N ALA A 12 -11.92 16.02 40.48
CA ALA A 12 -12.66 14.76 40.49
C ALA A 12 -13.52 14.58 39.22
N ALA A 13 -14.19 15.64 38.76
CA ALA A 13 -14.97 15.60 37.52
C ALA A 13 -14.07 15.38 36.28
N LEU A 14 -12.89 15.98 36.24
CA LEU A 14 -11.92 15.79 35.16
C LEU A 14 -11.39 14.35 35.13
N GLU A 15 -11.07 13.77 36.28
CA GLU A 15 -10.64 12.37 36.36
C GLU A 15 -11.73 11.41 35.91
N ALA A 16 -12.98 11.61 36.33
CA ALA A 16 -14.11 10.80 35.91
C ALA A 16 -14.32 10.86 34.39
N SER A 17 -14.26 12.07 33.81
CA SER A 17 -14.35 12.27 32.35
C SER A 17 -13.21 11.57 31.60
N ARG A 18 -11.98 11.65 32.11
CA ARG A 18 -10.82 10.95 31.51
C ARG A 18 -10.95 9.43 31.56
N ARG A 19 -11.50 8.86 32.65
CA ARG A 19 -11.75 7.41 32.77
C ARG A 19 -12.82 6.97 31.77
N ALA A 20 -13.96 7.67 31.74
CA ALA A 20 -15.03 7.38 30.78
C ALA A 20 -14.55 7.46 29.32
N ALA A 21 -13.71 8.43 28.96
CA ALA A 21 -13.14 8.55 27.61
C ALA A 21 -12.12 7.45 27.27
N ARG A 22 -11.43 6.86 28.26
CA ARG A 22 -10.55 5.70 28.05
C ARG A 22 -11.36 4.42 27.88
N GLU A 23 -12.39 4.24 28.72
CA GLU A 23 -13.32 3.11 28.63
C GLU A 23 -14.07 3.12 27.28
N GLY A 24 -14.59 4.28 26.85
CA GLY A 24 -15.26 4.42 25.55
C GLY A 24 -14.36 4.00 24.38
N ARG A 25 -13.10 4.49 24.35
CA ARG A 25 -12.12 4.09 23.33
C ARG A 25 -11.82 2.59 23.38
N SER A 26 -11.74 2.00 24.56
CA SER A 26 -11.50 0.55 24.68
C SER A 26 -12.64 -0.30 24.12
N VAL A 27 -13.89 0.18 24.26
CA VAL A 27 -15.07 -0.48 23.69
C VAL A 27 -15.10 -0.32 22.17
N GLU A 28 -14.77 0.86 21.65
CA GLU A 28 -14.65 1.12 20.21
C GLU A 28 -13.56 0.26 19.57
N ASP A 29 -12.37 0.18 20.19
CA ASP A 29 -11.27 -0.67 19.73
C ASP A 29 -11.67 -2.15 19.73
N MET A 30 -12.35 -2.63 20.78
CA MET A 30 -12.88 -3.99 20.84
C MET A 30 -13.88 -4.24 19.72
N ARG A 31 -14.81 -3.30 19.48
CA ARG A 31 -15.81 -3.42 18.42
C ARG A 31 -15.16 -3.47 17.05
N LEU A 32 -14.15 -2.64 16.79
CA LEU A 32 -13.40 -2.66 15.53
C LEU A 32 -12.73 -4.01 15.30
N ARG A 33 -12.06 -4.56 16.33
CA ARG A 33 -11.42 -5.89 16.25
C ARG A 33 -12.45 -6.97 15.93
N LEU A 34 -13.58 -7.01 16.64
CA LEU A 34 -14.65 -7.98 16.38
C LEU A 34 -15.20 -7.88 14.96
N LEU A 35 -15.38 -6.67 14.43
CA LEU A 35 -15.83 -6.47 13.05
C LEU A 35 -14.78 -6.97 12.04
N LEU A 36 -13.50 -6.71 12.27
CA LEU A 36 -12.41 -7.21 11.42
C LEU A 36 -12.32 -8.73 11.47
N ASP A 37 -12.36 -9.34 12.66
CA ASP A 37 -12.36 -10.79 12.85
C ASP A 37 -13.54 -11.42 12.09
N THR A 38 -14.73 -10.83 12.18
CA THR A 38 -15.92 -11.30 11.46
C THR A 38 -15.72 -11.26 9.94
N VAL A 39 -15.11 -10.21 9.39
CA VAL A 39 -14.83 -10.10 7.95
C VAL A 39 -13.80 -11.16 7.52
N LEU A 40 -12.75 -11.38 8.32
CA LEU A 40 -11.73 -12.40 8.05
C LEU A 40 -12.32 -13.82 8.08
N ASP A 41 -13.18 -14.10 9.05
CA ASP A 41 -13.88 -15.38 9.17
C ASP A 41 -14.85 -15.60 8.00
N ALA A 42 -15.59 -14.57 7.59
CA ALA A 42 -16.49 -14.64 6.45
C ALA A 42 -15.73 -14.90 5.14
N ALA A 43 -14.61 -14.21 4.90
CA ALA A 43 -13.77 -14.43 3.73
C ALA A 43 -13.17 -15.85 3.71
N SER A 44 -12.69 -16.32 4.87
CA SER A 44 -12.15 -17.67 5.02
C SER A 44 -13.22 -18.75 4.81
N GLY A 45 -14.42 -18.53 5.34
CA GLY A 45 -15.59 -19.37 5.12
C GLY A 45 -15.94 -19.46 3.64
N LEU A 46 -16.03 -18.32 2.95
CA LEU A 46 -16.34 -18.27 1.53
C LEU A 46 -15.31 -19.03 0.69
N ARG A 47 -14.01 -18.87 0.98
CA ARG A 47 -12.93 -19.61 0.28
C ARG A 47 -13.10 -21.12 0.43
N ARG A 48 -13.47 -21.59 1.62
CA ARG A 48 -13.70 -23.01 1.91
C ARG A 48 -14.95 -23.53 1.19
N GLU A 49 -16.07 -22.84 1.30
CA GLU A 49 -17.35 -23.27 0.69
C GLU A 49 -17.26 -23.30 -0.85
N LEU A 50 -16.56 -22.34 -1.45
CA LEU A 50 -16.35 -22.30 -2.90
C LEU A 50 -15.21 -23.23 -3.38
N ALA A 51 -14.53 -23.93 -2.47
CA ALA A 51 -13.36 -24.76 -2.77
C ALA A 51 -12.29 -24.03 -3.61
N LEU A 52 -12.12 -22.72 -3.38
CA LEU A 52 -11.18 -21.91 -4.15
C LEU A 52 -9.75 -22.25 -3.74
N PRO A 53 -8.93 -22.84 -4.64
CA PRO A 53 -7.50 -22.98 -4.38
C PRO A 53 -6.84 -21.60 -4.32
N PRO A 54 -5.64 -21.48 -3.72
CA PRO A 54 -4.84 -20.27 -3.85
C PRO A 54 -4.70 -19.88 -5.32
N ALA A 55 -4.87 -18.60 -5.64
CA ALA A 55 -4.65 -18.11 -6.99
C ALA A 55 -3.17 -18.35 -7.36
N THR A 56 -2.95 -19.08 -8.46
CA THR A 56 -1.62 -19.38 -9.00
C THR A 56 -1.25 -18.49 -10.18
N THR A 57 -2.21 -17.70 -10.65
CA THR A 57 -2.10 -16.85 -11.84
C THR A 57 -2.41 -15.44 -11.41
N HIS A 58 -1.52 -14.52 -11.75
CA HIS A 58 -1.72 -13.11 -11.50
C HIS A 58 -2.58 -12.50 -12.61
N PRO A 59 -3.38 -11.45 -12.32
CA PRO A 59 -4.19 -10.79 -13.34
C PRO A 59 -3.36 -10.39 -14.57
N ALA A 60 -2.13 -9.95 -14.37
CA ALA A 60 -1.21 -9.54 -15.42
C ALA A 60 -0.78 -10.67 -16.35
N ASP A 61 -0.73 -11.93 -15.88
CA ASP A 61 -0.45 -13.10 -16.72
C ASP A 61 -1.51 -13.31 -17.80
N THR A 62 -2.71 -12.75 -17.61
CA THR A 62 -3.86 -12.89 -18.52
C THR A 62 -4.01 -11.73 -19.50
N VAL A 63 -3.19 -10.67 -19.35
CA VAL A 63 -3.27 -9.49 -20.21
C VAL A 63 -2.31 -9.67 -21.38
N ASP A 64 -2.86 -9.96 -22.56
CA ASP A 64 -2.11 -9.84 -23.81
C ASP A 64 -1.57 -8.42 -23.95
N ALA A 65 -0.46 -8.23 -24.67
CA ALA A 65 0.10 -6.90 -24.91
C ALA A 65 -0.92 -6.02 -25.66
N VAL A 66 -1.65 -5.17 -24.93
CA VAL A 66 -2.54 -4.15 -25.46
C VAL A 66 -1.81 -2.81 -25.45
N GLU A 67 -2.01 -1.98 -26.47
CA GLU A 67 -1.52 -0.60 -26.44
C GLU A 67 -2.06 0.12 -25.19
N PRO A 68 -1.22 0.91 -24.48
CA PRO A 68 -1.67 1.62 -23.30
C PRO A 68 -2.85 2.54 -23.64
N GLY A 69 -3.99 2.32 -22.99
CA GLY A 69 -5.13 3.23 -23.06
C GLY A 69 -4.71 4.63 -22.60
N ARG A 70 -5.28 5.68 -23.21
CA ARG A 70 -5.04 7.05 -22.74
C ARG A 70 -5.60 7.20 -21.33
N MET A 71 -4.73 7.46 -20.35
CA MET A 71 -5.13 7.75 -18.97
C MET A 71 -6.15 8.89 -18.95
N SER A 72 -7.23 8.71 -18.19
CA SER A 72 -8.26 9.73 -18.04
C SER A 72 -7.91 10.66 -16.86
N PRO A 73 -8.33 11.94 -16.89
CA PRO A 73 -8.12 12.85 -15.76
C PRO A 73 -8.76 12.39 -14.44
N LYS A 74 -9.70 11.43 -14.46
CA LYS A 74 -10.29 10.85 -13.24
C LYS A 74 -9.35 9.88 -12.53
N ASP A 75 -8.41 9.28 -13.24
CA ASP A 75 -7.38 8.40 -12.67
C ASP A 75 -6.28 9.21 -11.94
N ILE A 76 -6.21 10.53 -12.20
CA ILE A 76 -5.20 11.46 -11.68
C ILE A 76 -5.63 12.06 -10.32
N ALA A 77 -6.91 11.98 -9.94
CA ALA A 77 -7.47 12.66 -8.77
C ALA A 77 -6.92 12.19 -7.40
N ALA A 78 -6.10 11.13 -7.36
CA ALA A 78 -5.41 10.67 -6.15
C ALA A 78 -4.08 11.39 -5.87
N ARG A 79 -3.60 12.28 -6.76
CA ARG A 79 -2.27 12.93 -6.63
C ARG A 79 -2.33 14.20 -5.77
N ALA A 80 -2.26 14.04 -4.45
CA ALA A 80 -1.82 15.09 -3.53
C ALA A 80 -0.32 14.98 -3.16
N LEU A 81 0.41 14.04 -3.78
CA LEU A 81 1.84 13.77 -3.53
C LEU A 81 2.65 14.05 -4.80
N SER A 82 3.88 14.56 -4.61
CA SER A 82 4.81 14.85 -5.71
C SER A 82 5.08 13.61 -6.55
N GLU A 83 5.00 13.73 -7.87
CA GLU A 83 5.13 12.61 -8.83
C GLU A 83 6.51 11.93 -8.80
N THR A 84 7.51 12.59 -8.22
CA THR A 84 8.90 12.12 -8.12
C THR A 84 9.30 11.70 -6.71
N ASP A 85 8.36 11.61 -5.76
CA ASP A 85 8.65 11.18 -4.39
C ASP A 85 8.86 9.66 -4.29
N PRO A 86 10.05 9.16 -3.89
CA PRO A 86 10.29 7.74 -3.70
C PRO A 86 9.37 7.10 -2.66
N ALA A 87 8.96 7.84 -1.62
CA ALA A 87 8.10 7.31 -0.58
C ALA A 87 6.69 6.95 -1.12
N LEU A 88 6.23 7.63 -2.16
CA LEU A 88 4.98 7.28 -2.83
C LEU A 88 5.10 5.94 -3.55
N LEU A 89 6.22 5.68 -4.23
CA LEU A 89 6.46 4.39 -4.87
C LEU A 89 6.48 3.26 -3.83
N ASP A 90 7.15 3.46 -2.69
CA ASP A 90 7.18 2.47 -1.59
C ASP A 90 5.76 2.18 -1.07
N GLN A 91 4.93 3.21 -0.87
CA GLN A 91 3.55 3.03 -0.44
C GLN A 91 2.70 2.25 -1.46
N LEU A 92 2.90 2.52 -2.76
CA LEU A 92 2.18 1.83 -3.83
C LEU A 92 2.62 0.36 -3.93
N LEU A 93 3.91 0.08 -3.78
CA LEU A 93 4.44 -1.29 -3.82
C LEU A 93 4.10 -2.11 -2.58
N ALA A 94 3.72 -1.46 -1.47
CA ALA A 94 3.22 -2.12 -0.27
C ALA A 94 1.75 -2.60 -0.40
N LEU A 95 1.03 -2.17 -1.45
CA LEU A 95 -0.35 -2.60 -1.69
C LEU A 95 -0.39 -4.09 -2.11
N PRO A 96 -1.39 -4.85 -1.66
CA PRO A 96 -1.55 -6.23 -2.08
C PRO A 96 -1.81 -6.29 -3.59
N GLN A 97 -1.15 -7.23 -4.28
CA GLN A 97 -1.30 -7.46 -5.73
C GLN A 97 -0.86 -6.28 -6.61
N ALA A 98 0.08 -5.45 -6.13
CA ALA A 98 0.69 -4.42 -6.95
C ALA A 98 1.48 -5.03 -8.11
N HIS A 99 1.34 -4.46 -9.31
CA HIS A 99 2.11 -4.78 -10.51
C HIS A 99 2.81 -3.53 -11.04
N LEU A 100 4.14 -3.58 -11.09
CA LEU A 100 4.98 -2.50 -11.59
C LEU A 100 5.41 -2.77 -13.03
N ILE A 101 5.02 -1.89 -13.96
CA ILE A 101 5.49 -1.90 -15.34
C ILE A 101 6.56 -0.83 -15.53
N VAL A 102 7.72 -1.23 -16.03
CA VAL A 102 8.91 -0.37 -16.16
C VAL A 102 9.30 -0.24 -17.63
N ASP A 103 9.37 1.00 -18.10
CA ASP A 103 10.08 1.35 -19.34
C ASP A 103 11.58 1.42 -19.04
N GLY A 104 12.27 0.32 -19.32
CA GLY A 104 13.68 0.15 -18.99
C GLY A 104 14.59 1.13 -19.72
N TYR A 105 14.26 1.54 -20.94
CA TYR A 105 15.10 2.49 -21.70
C TYR A 105 15.05 3.88 -21.08
N ASN A 106 13.85 4.42 -20.82
CA ASN A 106 13.72 5.76 -20.27
C ASN A 106 14.26 5.85 -18.84
N VAL A 107 14.04 4.81 -18.03
CA VAL A 107 14.59 4.72 -16.68
C VAL A 107 16.12 4.69 -16.69
N THR A 108 16.74 3.84 -17.51
CA THR A 108 18.21 3.76 -17.52
C THR A 108 18.86 4.98 -18.17
N LYS A 109 18.25 5.56 -19.21
CA LYS A 109 18.73 6.77 -19.85
C LYS A 109 18.76 7.96 -18.88
N THR A 110 17.77 8.03 -17.99
CA THR A 110 17.69 9.09 -16.96
C THR A 110 18.63 8.81 -15.79
N GLY A 111 18.66 7.58 -15.29
CA GLY A 111 19.40 7.22 -14.07
C GLY A 111 20.89 6.95 -14.27
N TYR A 112 21.29 6.40 -15.42
CA TYR A 112 22.65 5.92 -15.70
C TYR A 112 23.19 6.34 -17.08
N PRO A 113 23.03 7.62 -17.52
CA PRO A 113 23.30 8.03 -18.90
C PRO A 113 24.74 7.77 -19.36
N GLN A 114 25.68 7.77 -18.42
CA GLN A 114 27.12 7.63 -18.71
C GLN A 114 27.57 6.16 -18.87
N MET A 115 26.70 5.20 -18.54
CA MET A 115 27.04 3.77 -18.62
C MET A 115 26.76 3.20 -20.01
N PRO A 116 27.51 2.19 -20.49
CA PRO A 116 27.13 1.41 -21.66
C PRO A 116 25.75 0.76 -21.51
N LEU A 117 24.98 0.63 -22.59
CA LEU A 117 23.60 0.11 -22.60
C LEU A 117 23.46 -1.26 -21.91
N GLU A 118 24.40 -2.17 -22.12
CA GLU A 118 24.38 -3.48 -21.46
C GLU A 118 24.50 -3.35 -19.93
N LYS A 119 25.42 -2.49 -19.45
CA LYS A 119 25.59 -2.23 -18.02
C LYS A 119 24.40 -1.50 -17.41
N GLN A 120 23.77 -0.60 -18.17
CA GLN A 120 22.53 0.04 -17.79
C GLN A 120 21.40 -0.99 -17.54
N ARG A 121 21.19 -1.91 -18.50
CA ARG A 121 20.18 -2.97 -18.40
C ARG A 121 20.43 -3.86 -17.18
N LEU A 122 21.65 -4.35 -17.01
CA LEU A 122 22.02 -5.21 -15.87
C LEU A 122 21.82 -4.49 -14.53
N ARG A 123 22.16 -3.19 -14.45
CA ARG A 123 21.99 -2.40 -13.24
C ARG A 123 20.52 -2.24 -12.87
N LEU A 124 19.66 -1.93 -13.84
CA LEU A 124 18.22 -1.80 -13.61
C LEU A 124 17.60 -3.14 -13.19
N LEU A 125 17.88 -4.22 -13.94
CA LEU A 125 17.34 -5.54 -13.62
C LEU A 125 17.78 -6.03 -12.23
N GLY A 126 19.02 -5.78 -11.83
CA GLY A 126 19.50 -6.10 -10.48
C GLY A 126 18.87 -5.24 -9.38
N GLY A 127 18.44 -4.01 -9.69
CA GLY A 127 17.68 -3.18 -8.75
C GLY A 127 16.23 -3.67 -8.60
N LEU A 128 15.58 -3.97 -9.73
CA LEU A 128 14.21 -4.47 -9.75
C LEU A 128 14.09 -5.84 -9.08
N SER A 129 15.08 -6.73 -9.22
CA SER A 129 15.07 -8.02 -8.53
C SER A 129 15.10 -7.88 -7.00
N VAL A 130 15.88 -6.93 -6.48
CA VAL A 130 15.91 -6.62 -5.04
C VAL A 130 14.58 -6.03 -4.58
N LEU A 131 14.01 -5.12 -5.38
CA LEU A 131 12.73 -4.51 -5.07
C LEU A 131 11.61 -5.55 -5.03
N ALA A 132 11.55 -6.43 -6.04
CA ALA A 132 10.58 -7.53 -6.09
C ALA A 132 10.73 -8.48 -4.89
N ALA A 133 11.95 -8.79 -4.48
CA ALA A 133 12.20 -9.63 -3.30
C ALA A 133 11.74 -8.97 -1.99
N GLN A 134 11.79 -7.64 -1.89
CA GLN A 134 11.40 -6.90 -0.68
C GLN A 134 9.90 -6.67 -0.59
N THR A 135 9.25 -6.37 -1.72
CA THR A 135 7.83 -5.97 -1.75
C THR A 135 6.91 -7.13 -2.10
N GLY A 136 7.40 -8.17 -2.77
CA GLY A 136 6.58 -9.23 -3.35
C GLY A 136 5.69 -8.75 -4.51
N ALA A 137 5.89 -7.50 -4.97
CA ALA A 137 5.14 -6.96 -6.09
C ALA A 137 5.56 -7.64 -7.39
N GLU A 138 4.59 -7.86 -8.27
CA GLU A 138 4.84 -8.33 -9.61
C GLU A 138 5.56 -7.23 -10.40
N MET A 139 6.52 -7.58 -11.26
CA MET A 139 7.29 -6.60 -12.03
C MET A 139 7.54 -7.04 -13.47
N THR A 140 7.25 -6.15 -14.41
CA THR A 140 7.54 -6.34 -15.83
C THR A 140 8.41 -5.19 -16.32
N CYS A 141 9.62 -5.49 -16.77
CA CYS A 141 10.55 -4.50 -17.32
C CYS A 141 10.69 -4.70 -18.83
N VAL A 142 10.31 -3.69 -19.60
CA VAL A 142 10.38 -3.71 -21.07
C VAL A 142 11.54 -2.85 -21.51
N PHE A 143 12.43 -3.40 -22.32
CA PHE A 143 13.45 -2.64 -23.03
C PHE A 143 13.06 -2.56 -24.50
N ASP A 144 12.69 -1.38 -24.98
CA ASP A 144 12.50 -1.17 -26.41
C ASP A 144 13.85 -1.32 -27.15
N GLY A 145 13.82 -1.99 -28.28
CA GLY A 145 14.99 -2.40 -29.04
C GLY A 145 15.48 -1.30 -29.97
N ALA A 146 16.69 -0.81 -29.70
CA ALA A 146 17.60 -0.25 -30.70
C ALA A 146 18.96 -0.94 -30.56
#